data_AF-A0A1F9TWR1-F1
#
_entry.id   AF-A0A1F9TWR1-F1
#
_cell.length_a   1.000
_cell.length_b   1.000
_cell.length_c   1.000
_cell.angle_alpha   90.00
_cell.angle_beta   90.00
_cell.angle_gamma   90.00
#
_symmetry.space_group_name_H-M   'P 1'
#
loop_
_entity.id
_entity.type
_entity.pdbx_description
1 polymer ?
#
loop_
_entity_poly.entity_id
_entity_poly.type
_entity_poly.pdbx_seq_one_letter_code
_entity_poly.pdbx_strand_id
1 'polypeptide(L)'
;MKSETPAIGRPSEWSKEQVLQKVYKLCKGRYVRTKDFPPYLYKLCDRHCGSVRAAKWEAKIILGKTWSYDKFMKCVSQFARKKYREDKDWPENLRSLAKRFCGSIRAAKWQAGIIKDNRRKIRSRYKLEGMWTKKEFTEQFKAFCTYGYKKSTQIPGYMRFLAVKHYGSIRAAKWAVGILQDPRIKKRKT
;
A
#
# COMPACT_ATOMS: atom_id res chain seq x y z
N MET A 1 48.59 -37.04 -2.68
CA MET A 1 47.19 -36.59 -2.89
C MET A 1 47.14 -35.97 -4.27
N LYS A 2 46.44 -36.61 -5.23
CA LYS A 2 46.35 -36.10 -6.61
C LYS A 2 45.44 -34.88 -6.62
N SER A 3 45.96 -33.75 -7.09
CA SER A 3 45.20 -32.54 -7.37
C SER A 3 44.27 -32.80 -8.55
N GLU A 4 42.96 -32.80 -8.31
CA GLU A 4 41.95 -32.81 -9.36
C GLU A 4 42.06 -31.53 -10.19
N THR A 5 42.63 -31.64 -11.39
CA THR A 5 42.47 -30.62 -12.43
C THR A 5 40.98 -30.57 -12.81
N PRO A 6 40.32 -29.39 -12.76
CA PRO A 6 38.91 -29.30 -13.10
C PRO A 6 38.71 -29.68 -14.57
N ALA A 7 37.74 -30.57 -14.82
CA ALA A 7 37.37 -31.03 -16.14
C ALA A 7 37.02 -29.85 -17.06
N ILE A 8 37.78 -29.73 -18.16
CA ILE A 8 37.54 -28.79 -19.25
C ILE A 8 36.18 -29.14 -19.86
N GLY A 9 35.12 -28.39 -19.52
CA GLY A 9 33.84 -28.48 -20.21
C GLY A 9 32.57 -28.28 -19.39
N ARG A 10 32.60 -28.36 -18.06
CA ARG A 10 31.42 -27.96 -17.26
C ARG A 10 31.51 -26.45 -16.97
N PRO A 11 30.61 -25.60 -17.49
CA PRO A 11 30.53 -24.24 -16.99
C PRO A 11 30.26 -24.33 -15.48
N SER A 12 31.15 -23.77 -14.68
CA SER A 12 30.99 -23.70 -13.22
C SER A 12 29.55 -23.30 -12.90
N GLU A 13 28.83 -24.11 -12.12
CA GLU A 13 27.48 -23.78 -11.70
C GLU A 13 27.55 -22.53 -10.82
N TRP A 14 27.28 -21.37 -11.43
CA TRP A 14 27.31 -20.12 -10.68
C TRP A 14 26.09 -20.05 -9.78
N SER A 15 26.33 -19.86 -8.49
CA SER A 15 25.24 -19.50 -7.58
C SER A 15 24.70 -18.12 -7.95
N LYS A 16 23.45 -17.85 -7.62
CA LYS A 16 22.82 -16.53 -7.86
C LYS A 16 23.66 -15.38 -7.28
N GLU A 17 24.28 -15.58 -6.12
CA GLU A 17 25.14 -14.62 -5.46
C GLU A 17 26.41 -14.32 -6.26
N GLN A 18 27.05 -15.35 -6.83
CA GLN A 18 28.21 -15.20 -7.70
C GLN A 18 27.87 -14.44 -8.98
N VAL A 19 26.71 -14.71 -9.57
CA VAL A 19 26.18 -13.93 -10.71
C VAL A 19 26.03 -12.47 -10.32
N LEU A 20 25.36 -12.17 -9.19
CA LEU A 20 25.13 -10.80 -8.73
C LEU A 20 26.44 -10.06 -8.41
N GLN A 21 27.44 -10.72 -7.84
CA GLN A 21 28.77 -10.14 -7.59
C GLN A 21 29.48 -9.73 -8.87
N LYS A 22 29.44 -10.59 -9.89
CA LYS A 22 30.07 -10.32 -11.19
C LYS A 22 29.31 -9.22 -11.95
N VAL A 23 27.98 -9.23 -11.90
CA VAL A 23 27.13 -8.16 -12.44
C VAL A 23 27.41 -6.83 -11.74
N TYR A 24 27.57 -6.83 -10.41
CA TYR A 24 27.91 -5.63 -9.65
C TYR A 24 29.28 -5.08 -10.04
N LYS A 25 30.32 -5.94 -10.09
CA LYS A 25 31.67 -5.54 -10.53
C LYS A 25 31.65 -4.94 -11.94
N LEU A 26 30.89 -5.53 -12.86
CA LEU A 26 30.76 -5.06 -14.24
C LEU A 26 30.10 -3.67 -14.30
N CYS A 27 29.04 -3.45 -13.51
CA CYS A 27 28.24 -2.22 -13.50
C CYS A 27 28.68 -1.18 -12.46
N LYS A 28 29.73 -1.44 -11.69
CA LYS A 28 30.20 -0.55 -10.61
C LYS A 28 30.64 0.78 -11.20
N GLY A 29 29.93 1.85 -10.89
CA GLY A 29 30.28 3.22 -11.29
C GLY A 29 30.03 3.57 -12.76
N ARG A 30 29.43 2.67 -13.56
CA ARG A 30 29.16 2.91 -14.99
C ARG A 30 27.87 2.25 -15.47
N TYR A 31 27.16 2.92 -16.38
CA TYR A 31 26.04 2.32 -17.09
C TYR A 31 26.57 1.45 -18.24
N VAL A 32 26.44 0.13 -18.11
CA VAL A 32 26.84 -0.83 -19.15
C VAL A 32 25.67 -1.05 -20.09
N ARG A 33 25.81 -0.67 -21.37
CA ARG A 33 24.81 -0.92 -22.41
C ARG A 33 24.70 -2.44 -22.67
N THR A 34 23.57 -2.89 -23.21
CA THR A 34 23.31 -4.32 -23.44
C THR A 34 24.35 -4.95 -24.37
N LYS A 35 24.83 -4.20 -25.37
CA LYS A 35 25.87 -4.62 -26.32
C LYS A 35 27.24 -4.90 -25.69
N ASP A 36 27.53 -4.28 -24.54
CA ASP A 36 28.81 -4.41 -23.84
C ASP A 36 28.71 -5.45 -22.69
N PHE A 37 27.57 -6.16 -22.60
CA PHE A 37 27.31 -7.13 -21.56
C PHE A 37 27.77 -8.53 -22.03
N PRO A 38 28.62 -9.25 -21.28
CA PRO A 38 29.14 -10.54 -21.73
C PRO A 38 28.01 -11.55 -22.01
N PRO A 39 27.99 -12.22 -23.17
CA PRO A 39 26.91 -13.13 -23.55
C PRO A 39 26.68 -14.29 -22.55
N TYR A 40 27.76 -14.81 -21.95
CA TYR A 40 27.67 -15.85 -20.92
C TYR A 40 26.95 -15.33 -19.67
N LEU A 41 27.21 -14.08 -19.28
CA LEU A 41 26.61 -13.45 -18.12
C LEU A 41 25.13 -13.11 -18.39
N TYR A 42 24.77 -12.82 -19.64
CA TYR A 42 23.39 -12.64 -20.07
C TYR A 42 22.55 -13.89 -19.78
N LYS A 43 23.01 -15.06 -20.27
CA LYS A 43 22.35 -16.35 -20.04
C LYS A 43 22.23 -16.69 -18.55
N LEU A 44 23.26 -16.40 -17.77
CA LEU A 44 23.24 -16.62 -16.31
C LEU A 44 22.28 -15.66 -15.58
N CYS A 45 22.18 -14.41 -16.02
CA CYS A 45 21.22 -13.45 -15.45
C CYS A 45 19.78 -13.85 -15.74
N ASP A 46 19.48 -14.30 -16.96
CA ASP A 46 18.14 -14.77 -17.32
C ASP A 46 17.78 -16.04 -16.53
N ARG A 47 18.72 -16.99 -16.41
CA ARG A 47 18.51 -18.24 -15.66
C ARG A 47 18.28 -18.01 -14.16
N HIS A 48 19.09 -17.18 -13.50
CA HIS A 48 19.06 -17.05 -12.02
C HIS A 48 18.27 -15.83 -11.51
N CYS A 49 18.10 -14.80 -12.34
CA CYS A 49 17.46 -13.54 -11.95
C CYS A 49 16.26 -13.17 -12.85
N GLY A 50 15.98 -13.95 -13.90
CA GLY A 50 14.90 -13.73 -14.87
C GLY A 50 15.19 -12.68 -15.94
N SER A 51 16.12 -11.75 -15.69
CA SER A 51 16.64 -10.82 -16.70
C SER A 51 17.94 -10.15 -16.27
N VAL A 52 18.73 -9.68 -17.24
CA VAL A 52 19.90 -8.80 -16.99
C VAL A 52 19.50 -7.53 -16.22
N ARG A 53 18.33 -6.94 -16.54
CA ARG A 53 17.85 -5.74 -15.85
C ARG A 53 17.57 -6.02 -14.38
N ALA A 54 16.94 -7.16 -14.07
CA ALA A 54 16.71 -7.59 -12.70
C ALA A 54 18.03 -7.87 -11.97
N ALA A 55 18.98 -8.55 -12.62
CA ALA A 55 20.29 -8.85 -12.04
C ALA A 55 21.09 -7.59 -11.72
N LYS A 56 21.18 -6.62 -12.64
CA LYS A 56 21.87 -5.32 -12.42
C LYS A 56 21.30 -4.58 -11.21
N TRP A 57 19.99 -4.65 -11.06
CA TRP A 57 19.28 -3.99 -9.98
C TRP A 57 19.47 -4.72 -8.64
N GLU A 58 19.30 -6.06 -8.61
CA GLU A 58 19.54 -6.87 -7.41
C GLU A 58 20.98 -6.71 -6.92
N ALA A 59 21.93 -6.71 -7.85
CA ALA A 59 23.35 -6.47 -7.59
C ALA A 59 23.59 -5.08 -6.97
N LYS A 60 22.97 -4.03 -7.51
CA LYS A 60 23.09 -2.66 -6.98
C LYS A 60 22.56 -2.55 -5.55
N ILE A 61 21.50 -3.30 -5.23
CA ILE A 61 20.86 -3.24 -3.92
C ILE A 61 21.61 -4.03 -2.87
N ILE A 62 21.98 -5.26 -3.22
CA ILE A 62 22.63 -6.19 -2.30
C ILE A 62 24.07 -5.75 -2.05
N LEU A 63 24.79 -5.30 -3.08
CA LEU A 63 26.24 -5.05 -3.02
C LEU A 63 26.59 -3.55 -3.02
N GLY A 64 25.59 -2.66 -3.05
CA GLY A 64 25.79 -1.21 -3.03
C GLY A 64 26.46 -0.72 -1.73
N LYS A 65 27.64 -0.10 -1.85
CA LYS A 65 28.45 0.32 -0.70
C LYS A 65 27.88 1.47 0.15
N THR A 66 27.00 2.32 -0.40
CA THR A 66 26.46 3.48 0.34
C THR A 66 24.97 3.65 0.14
N TRP A 67 24.22 3.45 1.22
CA TRP A 67 22.81 3.75 1.31
C TRP A 67 22.61 5.01 2.14
N SER A 68 22.12 6.08 1.51
CA SER A 68 21.50 7.20 2.23
C SER A 68 20.01 6.95 2.40
N TYR A 69 19.40 7.60 3.39
CA TYR A 69 17.95 7.54 3.61
C TYR A 69 17.17 7.84 2.32
N ASP A 70 17.51 8.91 1.60
CA ASP A 70 16.81 9.27 0.35
C ASP A 70 16.95 8.22 -0.76
N LYS A 71 18.14 7.61 -0.90
CA LYS A 71 18.37 6.55 -1.89
C LYS A 71 17.57 5.30 -1.52
N PHE A 72 17.49 4.99 -0.22
CA PHE A 72 16.68 3.92 0.32
C PHE A 72 15.19 4.15 0.06
N MET A 73 14.65 5.32 0.42
CA MET A 73 13.23 5.63 0.24
C MET A 73 12.79 5.67 -1.23
N LYS A 74 13.63 6.20 -2.13
CA LYS A 74 13.40 6.11 -3.59
C LYS A 74 13.39 4.66 -4.09
N CYS A 75 14.25 3.80 -3.53
CA CYS A 75 14.23 2.39 -3.86
C CYS A 75 12.95 1.70 -3.35
N VAL A 76 12.53 1.97 -2.11
CA VAL A 76 11.31 1.40 -1.55
C VAL A 76 10.09 1.81 -2.39
N SER A 77 9.93 3.10 -2.71
CA SER A 77 8.77 3.61 -3.46
C SER A 77 8.64 3.00 -4.86
N GLN A 78 9.76 2.75 -5.55
CA GLN A 78 9.77 2.16 -6.89
C GLN A 78 9.47 0.66 -6.89
N PHE A 79 9.97 -0.08 -5.90
CA PHE A 79 10.04 -1.54 -5.99
C PHE A 79 9.08 -2.30 -5.08
N ALA A 80 8.72 -1.76 -3.92
CA ALA A 80 7.72 -2.40 -3.06
C ALA A 80 6.31 -2.37 -3.66
N ARG A 81 6.06 -1.55 -4.70
CA ARG A 81 4.85 -1.63 -5.54
C ARG A 81 4.83 -2.83 -6.50
N LYS A 82 6.00 -3.35 -6.90
CA LYS A 82 6.11 -4.36 -7.99
C LYS A 82 6.57 -5.74 -7.52
N LYS A 83 7.62 -5.82 -6.72
CA LYS A 83 8.33 -7.09 -6.41
C LYS A 83 8.29 -7.47 -4.93
N TYR A 84 8.09 -6.50 -4.02
CA TYR A 84 8.15 -6.73 -2.57
C TYR A 84 6.89 -6.29 -1.84
N ARG A 85 5.77 -6.86 -2.29
CA ARG A 85 4.45 -6.53 -1.76
C ARG A 85 4.32 -7.01 -0.32
N GLU A 86 4.75 -8.24 -0.04
CA GLU A 86 4.80 -8.79 1.30
C GLU A 86 6.12 -8.45 2.00
N ASP A 87 6.20 -8.64 3.32
CA ASP A 87 7.41 -8.32 4.09
C ASP A 87 8.48 -9.40 3.95
N LYS A 88 8.07 -10.68 3.76
CA LYS A 88 8.98 -11.81 3.54
C LYS A 88 9.75 -11.74 2.23
N ASP A 89 9.21 -11.06 1.23
CA ASP A 89 9.84 -10.98 -0.09
C ASP A 89 11.07 -10.07 -0.09
N TRP A 90 11.22 -9.22 0.94
CA TRP A 90 12.31 -8.26 1.02
C TRP A 90 13.67 -8.97 1.13
N PRO A 91 14.67 -8.62 0.32
CA PRO A 91 16.03 -9.09 0.48
C PRO A 91 16.57 -8.70 1.86
N GLU A 92 17.40 -9.56 2.45
CA GLU A 92 17.90 -9.41 3.82
C GLU A 92 18.60 -8.06 4.05
N ASN A 93 19.40 -7.60 3.09
CA ASN A 93 20.03 -6.27 3.14
C ASN A 93 19.01 -5.11 3.12
N LEU A 94 17.89 -5.25 2.40
CA LEU A 94 16.83 -4.23 2.45
C LEU A 94 16.05 -4.28 3.77
N ARG A 95 15.88 -5.46 4.37
CA ARG A 95 15.28 -5.59 5.70
C ARG A 95 16.14 -4.92 6.76
N SER A 96 17.45 -5.14 6.72
CA SER A 96 18.38 -4.51 7.67
C SER A 96 18.41 -2.99 7.50
N LEU A 97 18.38 -2.47 6.26
CA LEU A 97 18.26 -1.04 5.99
C LEU A 97 16.91 -0.47 6.45
N ALA A 98 15.81 -1.18 6.24
CA ALA A 98 14.49 -0.76 6.72
C ALA A 98 14.45 -0.67 8.26
N LYS A 99 15.04 -1.65 8.95
CA LYS A 99 15.17 -1.65 10.40
C LYS A 99 16.05 -0.49 10.88
N ARG A 100 17.18 -0.24 10.21
CA ARG A 100 18.10 0.85 10.54
C ARG A 100 17.50 2.24 10.34
N PHE A 101 16.81 2.48 9.22
CA PHE A 101 16.33 3.82 8.86
C PHE A 101 14.90 4.13 9.33
N CYS A 102 14.03 3.13 9.35
CA CYS A 102 12.60 3.32 9.59
C CYS A 102 12.08 2.48 10.77
N GLY A 103 12.93 1.66 11.40
CA GLY A 103 12.55 0.73 12.47
C GLY A 103 11.87 -0.56 11.99
N SER A 104 11.15 -0.53 10.87
CA SER A 104 10.52 -1.72 10.28
C SER A 104 10.27 -1.59 8.77
N ILE A 105 10.05 -2.72 8.10
CA ILE A 105 9.64 -2.78 6.68
C ILE A 105 8.31 -2.06 6.47
N ARG A 106 7.34 -2.28 7.36
CA ARG A 106 6.03 -1.64 7.30
C ARG A 106 6.12 -0.13 7.43
N ALA A 107 6.94 0.38 8.36
CA ALA A 107 7.20 1.81 8.50
C ALA A 107 7.87 2.40 7.25
N ALA A 108 8.84 1.70 6.65
CA ALA A 108 9.44 2.12 5.38
C ALA A 108 8.41 2.18 4.24
N LYS A 109 7.52 1.19 4.11
CA LYS A 109 6.43 1.18 3.13
C LYS A 109 5.42 2.32 3.36
N TRP A 110 5.17 2.68 4.62
CA TRP A 110 4.31 3.80 4.98
C TRP A 110 4.96 5.16 4.65
N GLN A 111 6.21 5.37 5.07
CA GLN A 111 6.97 6.58 4.75
C GLN A 111 7.17 6.75 3.23
N ALA A 112 7.25 5.65 2.47
CA ALA A 112 7.33 5.67 1.01
C ALA A 112 5.97 5.91 0.32
N GLY A 113 4.88 6.08 1.06
CA GLY A 113 3.54 6.31 0.52
C GLY A 113 2.94 5.12 -0.22
N ILE A 114 3.41 3.89 0.06
CA ILE A 114 2.89 2.66 -0.54
C ILE A 114 1.67 2.17 0.24
N ILE A 115 1.79 2.12 1.56
CA ILE A 115 0.67 1.81 2.44
C ILE A 115 -0.04 3.12 2.73
N LYS A 116 -1.23 3.30 2.13
CA LYS A 116 -2.13 4.38 2.51
C LYS A 116 -2.78 4.02 3.84
N ASP A 117 -2.84 4.97 4.76
CA ASP A 117 -3.52 4.77 6.02
C ASP A 117 -5.03 4.63 5.78
N ASN A 118 -5.57 3.43 6.01
CA ASN A 118 -7.01 3.16 5.87
C ASN A 118 -7.87 3.99 6.83
N ARG A 119 -7.28 4.57 7.90
CA ARG A 119 -7.98 5.49 8.80
C ARG A 119 -8.19 6.88 8.18
N ARG A 120 -7.45 7.23 7.12
CA ARG A 120 -7.69 8.40 6.26
C ARG A 120 -8.45 7.99 4.99
N LYS A 121 -9.66 7.43 5.13
CA LYS A 121 -10.61 7.48 4.02
C LYS A 121 -10.89 8.96 3.75
N ILE A 122 -10.34 9.48 2.65
CA ILE A 122 -10.76 10.77 2.09
C ILE A 122 -12.26 10.62 1.82
N ARG A 123 -13.10 11.17 2.71
CA ARG A 123 -14.54 11.27 2.47
C ARG A 123 -14.67 12.11 1.21
N SER A 124 -15.08 11.51 0.09
CA SER A 124 -15.40 12.26 -1.10
C SER A 124 -16.42 13.34 -0.70
N ARG A 125 -16.05 14.62 -0.87
CA ARG A 125 -17.02 15.70 -0.84
C ARG A 125 -17.89 15.49 -2.06
N TYR A 126 -19.03 14.83 -1.90
CA TYR A 126 -20.06 14.79 -2.93
C TYR A 126 -20.41 16.24 -3.29
N LYS A 127 -20.52 16.53 -4.61
CA LYS A 127 -20.90 17.85 -5.12
C LYS A 127 -22.23 18.26 -4.47
N LEU A 128 -22.27 19.50 -3.98
CA LEU A 128 -23.29 20.02 -3.05
C LEU A 128 -24.54 20.58 -3.75
N GLU A 129 -24.62 20.49 -5.07
CA GLU A 129 -25.68 21.10 -5.87
C GLU A 129 -26.96 20.23 -5.85
N GLY A 130 -28.09 20.83 -5.45
CA GLY A 130 -29.41 20.20 -5.47
C GLY A 130 -29.86 19.47 -4.19
N MET A 131 -29.17 19.64 -3.06
CA MET A 131 -29.59 19.00 -1.79
C MET A 131 -30.61 19.83 -1.00
N TRP A 132 -31.59 19.15 -0.40
CA TRP A 132 -32.57 19.75 0.49
C TRP A 132 -31.94 20.62 1.59
N THR A 133 -32.53 21.80 1.77
CA THR A 133 -32.26 22.66 2.92
C THR A 133 -32.59 21.92 4.21
N LYS A 134 -32.06 22.42 5.35
CA LYS A 134 -32.35 21.79 6.65
C LYS A 134 -33.86 21.71 6.90
N LYS A 135 -34.63 22.76 6.57
CA LYS A 135 -36.09 22.81 6.73
C LYS A 135 -36.80 21.75 5.89
N GLU A 136 -36.56 21.74 4.59
CA GLU A 136 -37.13 20.76 3.65
C GLU A 136 -36.78 19.32 4.06
N PHE A 137 -35.53 19.06 4.44
CA PHE A 137 -35.12 17.76 4.95
C PHE A 137 -35.90 17.38 6.22
N THR A 138 -36.10 18.31 7.15
CA THR A 138 -36.76 18.02 8.44
C THR A 138 -38.22 17.60 8.22
N GLU A 139 -38.93 18.29 7.33
CA GLU A 139 -40.33 17.98 6.97
C GLU A 139 -40.45 16.62 6.28
N GLN A 140 -39.66 16.41 5.22
CA GLN A 140 -39.65 15.15 4.46
C GLN A 140 -39.19 13.97 5.32
N PHE A 141 -38.19 14.17 6.19
CA PHE A 141 -37.68 13.14 7.08
C PHE A 141 -38.67 12.79 8.20
N LYS A 142 -39.40 13.79 8.73
CA LYS A 142 -40.50 13.56 9.68
C LYS A 142 -41.60 12.75 9.02
N ALA A 143 -42.10 13.17 7.86
CA ALA A 143 -43.11 12.43 7.12
C ALA A 143 -42.66 11.00 6.82
N PHE A 144 -41.44 10.83 6.30
CA PHE A 144 -40.88 9.52 6.00
C PHE A 144 -40.80 8.60 7.23
N CYS A 145 -40.38 9.12 8.38
CA CYS A 145 -40.26 8.32 9.58
C CYS A 145 -41.58 8.11 10.33
N THR A 146 -42.60 8.96 10.09
CA THR A 146 -43.97 8.81 10.62
C THR A 146 -44.77 7.78 9.82
N TYR A 147 -44.71 7.83 8.48
CA TYR A 147 -45.48 6.96 7.59
C TYR A 147 -44.70 5.74 7.08
N GLY A 148 -43.38 5.74 7.23
CA GLY A 148 -42.49 4.72 6.72
C GLY A 148 -41.63 4.01 7.79
N TYR A 149 -40.76 3.15 7.29
CA TYR A 149 -39.95 2.19 8.02
C TYR A 149 -39.14 2.73 9.22
N LYS A 150 -39.28 2.08 10.38
CA LYS A 150 -38.73 2.54 11.67
C LYS A 150 -37.22 2.32 11.85
N LYS A 151 -36.57 1.40 11.10
CA LYS A 151 -35.14 1.06 11.31
C LYS A 151 -34.21 1.91 10.45
N SER A 152 -33.01 2.22 10.97
CA SER A 152 -32.00 3.04 10.27
C SER A 152 -31.52 2.43 8.94
N THR A 153 -31.55 1.11 8.82
CA THR A 153 -31.19 0.38 7.60
C THR A 153 -32.19 0.55 6.46
N GLN A 154 -33.45 0.87 6.78
CA GLN A 154 -34.55 1.02 5.82
C GLN A 154 -34.63 2.45 5.25
N ILE A 155 -33.83 3.39 5.77
CA ILE A 155 -33.79 4.77 5.30
C ILE A 155 -32.96 4.82 4.00
N PRO A 156 -33.46 5.45 2.93
CA PRO A 156 -32.70 5.65 1.69
C PRO A 156 -31.33 6.30 1.94
N GLY A 157 -30.32 5.89 1.16
CA GLY A 157 -28.94 6.34 1.34
C GLY A 157 -28.78 7.86 1.35
N TYR A 158 -29.53 8.57 0.49
CA TYR A 158 -29.51 10.02 0.41
C TYR A 158 -30.08 10.69 1.68
N MET A 159 -31.18 10.17 2.25
CA MET A 159 -31.73 10.67 3.52
C MET A 159 -30.80 10.40 4.70
N ARG A 160 -30.14 9.23 4.73
CA ARG A 160 -29.11 8.94 5.75
C ARG A 160 -27.96 9.93 5.67
N PHE A 161 -27.53 10.26 4.46
CA PHE A 161 -26.49 11.25 4.24
C PHE A 161 -26.93 12.65 4.72
N LEU A 162 -28.12 13.11 4.36
CA LEU A 162 -28.67 14.39 4.81
C LEU A 162 -28.86 14.45 6.33
N ALA A 163 -29.28 13.35 6.97
CA ALA A 163 -29.38 13.26 8.42
C ALA A 163 -28.03 13.45 9.12
N VAL A 164 -26.98 12.79 8.61
CA VAL A 164 -25.61 12.95 9.14
C VAL A 164 -25.08 14.35 8.86
N LYS A 165 -25.40 14.93 7.70
CA LYS A 165 -24.96 16.28 7.31
C LYS A 165 -25.54 17.36 8.22
N HIS A 166 -26.86 17.35 8.46
CA HIS A 166 -27.55 18.41 9.19
C HIS A 166 -27.56 18.21 10.71
N TYR A 167 -27.50 16.97 11.20
CA TYR A 167 -27.66 16.62 12.62
C TYR A 167 -26.55 15.70 13.18
N GLY A 168 -25.52 15.37 12.39
CA GLY A 168 -24.39 14.53 12.81
C GLY A 168 -24.70 13.03 12.86
N SER A 169 -25.96 12.63 13.07
CA SER A 169 -26.39 11.24 13.03
C SER A 169 -27.88 11.08 12.71
N ILE A 170 -28.28 9.89 12.25
CA ILE A 170 -29.69 9.52 12.04
C ILE A 170 -30.48 9.61 13.36
N ARG A 171 -29.86 9.20 14.48
CA ARG A 171 -30.50 9.24 15.79
C ARG A 171 -30.80 10.68 16.22
N ALA A 172 -29.83 11.58 16.05
CA ALA A 172 -30.02 13.00 16.34
C ALA A 172 -31.09 13.63 15.44
N ALA A 173 -31.14 13.27 14.15
CA ALA A 173 -32.20 13.71 13.26
C ALA A 173 -33.59 13.24 13.74
N LYS A 174 -33.73 11.97 14.16
CA LYS A 174 -34.98 11.42 14.70
C LYS A 174 -35.44 12.10 15.99
N TRP A 175 -34.50 12.52 16.84
CA TRP A 175 -34.78 13.34 18.00
C TRP A 175 -35.27 14.73 17.62
N ALA A 176 -34.58 15.39 16.68
CA ALA A 176 -34.95 16.71 16.21
C ALA A 176 -36.34 16.77 15.55
N VAL A 177 -36.76 15.70 14.87
CA VAL A 177 -38.13 15.60 14.31
C VAL A 177 -39.19 15.13 15.31
N GLY A 178 -38.82 14.87 16.56
CA GLY A 178 -39.75 14.46 17.63
C GLY A 178 -40.23 13.02 17.54
N ILE A 179 -39.53 12.15 16.81
CA ILE A 179 -39.89 10.72 16.64
C ILE A 179 -39.28 9.87 17.74
N LEU A 180 -38.06 10.19 18.16
CA LEU A 180 -37.52 9.65 19.41
C LEU A 180 -37.98 10.55 20.55
N GLN A 181 -38.69 9.96 21.50
CA GLN A 181 -39.01 10.60 22.78
C GLN A 181 -37.97 10.20 23.82
N ASP A 182 -37.79 11.07 24.81
CA ASP A 182 -36.93 10.76 25.95
C ASP A 182 -37.50 9.56 26.70
N PRO A 183 -36.71 8.48 26.89
CA PRO A 183 -37.15 7.36 27.71
C PRO A 183 -37.56 7.77 29.13
N ARG A 184 -37.07 8.90 29.64
CA ARG A 184 -37.46 9.47 30.95
C ARG A 184 -38.86 10.11 30.96
N ILE A 185 -39.44 10.42 29.80
CA ILE A 185 -40.77 11.05 29.65
C ILE A 185 -41.87 10.00 29.46
N LYS A 186 -41.57 8.69 29.52
CA LYS A 186 -42.59 7.66 29.68
C LYS A 186 -43.22 7.76 31.08
N LYS A 187 -44.08 8.76 31.29
CA LYS A 187 -45.07 8.74 32.37
C LYS A 187 -45.83 7.42 32.26
N ARG A 188 -45.93 6.72 33.40
CA ARG A 188 -46.85 5.60 33.63
C ARG A 188 -48.17 5.88 32.90
N LYS A 189 -48.48 5.09 31.86
CA LYS A 189 -49.87 4.81 31.54
C LYS A 189 -50.31 3.74 32.53
N THR A 190 -50.78 4.20 33.69
CA THR A 190 -51.91 3.55 34.36
C THR A 190 -53.16 4.00 33.64
#